data_AF-A0A3R5QWL8-F1
#
_entry.id   AF-A0A3R5QWL8-F1
#
_cell.length_a   1.000
_cell.length_b   1.000
_cell.length_c   1.000
_cell.angle_alpha   90.00
_cell.angle_beta   90.00
_cell.angle_gamma   90.00
#
_symmetry.space_group_name_H-M   'P 1'
#
loop_
_entity.id
_entity.type
_entity.pdbx_description
1 polymer ?
#
loop_
_entity_poly.entity_id
_entity_poly.type
_entity_poly.pdbx_seq_one_letter_code
_entity_poly.pdbx_strand_id
1 'polypeptide(L)'
;MVVDYKKTEELMIKWQKILRLEDWDLFLKIVDKPWRKSGDIKMDTSNKKAVVLINSKPTCTNLDELVVHELLHLKLWGMDQMIEGLINIVFGDNEDDKKREFAMDQFFGVLEPTVEDLAKAFLKVNGSEHDLSFGILEKQIKEEIGE
;
A
#
# COMPACT_ATOMS: atom_id res chain seq x y z
N MET A 1 -1.83 -15.94 5.07
CA MET A 1 -0.60 -16.27 4.31
C MET A 1 0.61 -16.15 5.25
N VAL A 2 1.62 -17.03 5.13
CA VAL A 2 2.92 -16.84 5.82
C VAL A 2 3.85 -16.11 4.85
N VAL A 3 4.40 -14.97 5.27
CA VAL A 3 5.25 -14.15 4.41
C VAL A 3 6.71 -14.62 4.52
N ASP A 4 7.28 -15.01 3.39
CA ASP A 4 8.70 -15.35 3.26
C ASP A 4 9.49 -14.10 2.84
N TYR A 5 10.57 -13.79 3.57
CA TYR A 5 11.38 -12.60 3.32
C TYR A 5 11.97 -12.59 1.92
N LYS A 6 12.60 -13.69 1.52
CA LYS A 6 13.35 -13.78 0.27
C LYS A 6 12.42 -13.65 -0.93
N LYS A 7 11.28 -14.35 -0.90
CA LYS A 7 10.24 -14.21 -1.92
C LYS A 7 9.72 -12.77 -2.01
N THR A 8 9.47 -12.13 -0.87
CA THR A 8 8.96 -10.75 -0.84
C THR A 8 10.01 -9.76 -1.38
N GLU A 9 11.28 -9.97 -1.06
CA GLU A 9 12.40 -9.16 -1.56
C GLU A 9 12.55 -9.31 -3.09
N GLU A 10 12.46 -10.53 -3.62
CA GLU A 10 12.49 -10.79 -5.06
C GLU A 10 11.34 -10.07 -5.80
N LEU A 11 10.14 -10.09 -5.23
CA LEU A 11 8.98 -9.34 -5.75
C LEU A 11 9.23 -7.84 -5.71
N MET A 12 9.74 -7.32 -4.58
CA MET A 12 10.04 -5.90 -4.43
C MET A 12 11.05 -5.42 -5.48
N ILE A 13 12.14 -6.17 -5.70
CA ILE A 13 13.16 -5.85 -6.71
C ILE A 13 12.59 -5.90 -8.12
N LYS A 14 11.75 -6.90 -8.44
CA LYS A 14 11.07 -7.01 -9.73
C LYS A 14 10.23 -5.76 -10.00
N TRP A 15 9.37 -5.38 -9.04
CA TRP A 15 8.44 -4.27 -9.21
C TRP A 15 9.10 -2.90 -9.14
N GLN A 16 10.17 -2.75 -8.37
CA GLN A 16 11.00 -1.54 -8.39
C GLN A 16 11.44 -1.20 -9.81
N LYS A 17 11.87 -2.20 -10.59
CA LYS A 17 12.28 -2.01 -11.99
C LYS A 17 11.09 -1.64 -12.89
N ILE A 18 9.99 -2.39 -12.79
CA ILE A 18 8.79 -2.18 -13.61
C ILE A 18 8.19 -0.79 -13.38
N LEU A 19 8.12 -0.35 -12.12
CA LEU A 19 7.57 0.96 -11.73
C LEU A 19 8.59 2.10 -11.88
N ARG A 20 9.83 1.79 -12.31
CA ARG A 20 10.93 2.74 -12.49
C ARG A 20 11.20 3.53 -11.21
N LEU A 21 11.47 2.80 -10.14
CA LEU A 21 11.84 3.28 -8.80
C LEU A 21 13.29 2.95 -8.45
N GLU A 22 14.14 2.74 -9.47
CA GLU A 22 15.55 2.38 -9.31
C GLU A 22 16.41 3.51 -8.73
N ASP A 23 15.88 4.74 -8.70
CA ASP A 23 16.50 5.89 -8.04
C ASP A 23 16.22 5.95 -6.52
N TRP A 24 15.47 4.98 -5.98
CA TRP A 24 15.19 4.83 -4.56
C TRP A 24 15.98 3.66 -3.95
N ASP A 25 16.57 3.87 -2.77
CA ASP A 25 17.11 2.81 -1.92
C ASP A 25 15.95 2.14 -1.16
N LEU A 26 15.53 0.95 -1.60
CA LEU A 26 14.43 0.20 -0.99
C LEU A 26 14.92 -0.85 0.01
N PHE A 27 14.31 -0.88 1.20
CA PHE A 27 14.53 -1.89 2.22
C PHE A 27 13.23 -2.61 2.55
N LEU A 28 13.28 -3.94 2.64
CA LEU A 28 12.15 -4.72 3.13
C LEU A 28 12.27 -4.97 4.63
N LYS A 29 11.17 -4.78 5.36
CA LYS A 29 11.04 -5.17 6.76
C LYS A 29 9.75 -5.96 6.98
N ILE A 30 9.90 -7.22 7.41
CA ILE A 30 8.77 -8.01 7.88
C ILE A 30 8.45 -7.62 9.34
N VAL A 31 7.19 -7.28 9.59
CA VAL A 31 6.68 -6.87 10.89
C VAL A 31 6.04 -8.06 11.59
N ASP A 32 6.71 -8.58 12.61
CA ASP A 32 6.25 -9.77 13.38
C ASP A 32 5.58 -9.41 14.72
N LYS A 33 5.00 -8.21 14.80
CA LYS A 33 4.27 -7.73 15.97
C LYS A 33 2.80 -7.53 15.60
N PRO A 34 1.87 -7.53 16.58
CA PRO A 34 0.48 -7.18 16.31
C PRO A 34 0.40 -5.83 15.60
N TRP A 35 -0.05 -5.88 14.34
CA TRP A 35 -0.10 -4.72 13.47
C TRP A 35 -1.36 -4.80 12.61
N ARG A 36 -2.12 -3.70 12.56
CA ARG A 36 -3.44 -3.67 11.93
C ARG A 36 -3.40 -3.68 10.40
N LYS A 37 -2.29 -3.23 9.81
CA LYS A 37 -2.13 -3.10 8.36
C LYS A 37 -1.53 -4.37 7.77
N SER A 38 -1.82 -4.65 6.50
CA SER A 38 -1.15 -5.70 5.73
C SER A 38 0.23 -5.24 5.23
N GLY A 39 0.31 -3.98 4.79
CA GLY A 39 1.53 -3.31 4.39
C GLY A 39 1.49 -1.83 4.72
N ASP A 40 2.64 -1.18 4.62
CA ASP A 40 2.82 0.27 4.72
C ASP A 40 4.19 0.61 4.12
N ILE A 41 4.37 1.86 3.71
CA ILE A 41 5.67 2.35 3.29
C ILE A 41 6.09 3.56 4.13
N LYS A 42 7.37 3.58 4.52
CA LYS A 42 8.01 4.73 5.16
C LYS A 42 9.12 5.23 4.28
N MET A 43 9.27 6.55 4.16
CA MET A 43 10.26 7.11 3.26
C MET A 43 10.94 8.35 3.80
N ASP A 44 12.17 8.52 3.35
CA ASP A 44 12.99 9.71 3.48
C ASP A 44 13.17 10.26 2.07
N THR A 45 12.39 11.29 1.74
CA THR A 45 12.41 11.94 0.43
C THR A 45 13.70 12.68 0.15
N SER A 46 14.38 13.17 1.19
CA SER A 46 15.62 13.94 1.05
C SER A 46 16.76 13.04 0.58
N ASN A 47 16.77 11.78 1.02
CA ASN A 47 17.78 10.79 0.67
C ASN A 47 17.28 9.71 -0.32
N LYS A 48 16.04 9.82 -0.81
CA LYS A 48 15.36 8.80 -1.64
C LYS A 48 15.49 7.39 -1.07
N LYS A 49 15.22 7.23 0.23
CA LYS A 49 15.21 5.92 0.89
C LYS A 49 13.79 5.57 1.27
N ALA A 50 13.40 4.31 1.08
CA ALA A 50 12.12 3.83 1.55
C ALA A 50 12.23 2.45 2.19
N VAL A 51 11.40 2.21 3.19
CA VAL A 51 11.25 0.93 3.87
C VAL A 51 9.84 0.44 3.61
N VAL A 52 9.73 -0.67 2.88
CA VAL A 52 8.49 -1.42 2.68
C VAL A 52 8.28 -2.28 3.92
N LEU A 53 7.22 -2.00 4.66
CA LEU A 53 6.79 -2.75 5.83
C LEU A 53 5.73 -3.75 5.39
N ILE A 54 5.98 -5.05 5.59
CA ILE A 54 4.99 -6.10 5.28
C ILE A 54 4.69 -6.86 6.57
N ASN A 55 3.42 -7.03 6.89
CA ASN A 55 3.00 -7.80 8.05
C ASN A 55 3.40 -9.28 7.88
N SER A 56 3.89 -9.95 8.94
CA SER A 56 4.17 -11.38 8.88
C SER A 56 2.90 -12.23 8.66
N LYS A 57 1.74 -11.67 9.02
CA LYS A 57 0.40 -12.26 8.87
C LYS A 57 -0.57 -11.22 8.29
N PRO A 58 -0.43 -10.85 7.01
CA PRO A 58 -1.31 -9.86 6.39
C PRO A 58 -2.72 -10.44 6.24
N THR A 59 -3.72 -9.57 6.22
CA THR A 59 -5.13 -9.95 5.96
C THR A 59 -5.40 -10.19 4.48
N CYS A 60 -4.56 -9.64 3.58
CA CYS A 60 -4.63 -9.95 2.16
C CYS A 60 -4.12 -11.36 1.85
N THR A 61 -4.60 -11.92 0.75
CA THR A 61 -4.23 -13.26 0.29
C THR A 61 -3.17 -13.24 -0.82
N ASN A 62 -2.97 -12.10 -1.48
CA ASN A 62 -2.02 -11.93 -2.57
C ASN A 62 -0.84 -11.03 -2.16
N LEU A 63 0.35 -11.64 -2.04
CA LEU A 63 1.58 -10.92 -1.68
C LEU A 63 2.11 -10.03 -2.81
N ASP A 64 1.93 -10.48 -4.05
CA ASP A 64 2.41 -9.74 -5.24
C ASP A 64 1.62 -8.43 -5.35
N GLU A 65 0.30 -8.50 -5.21
CA GLU A 65 -0.60 -7.34 -5.13
C GLU A 65 -0.22 -6.38 -4.02
N LEU A 66 0.01 -6.90 -2.80
CA LEU A 66 0.41 -6.06 -1.67
C LEU A 66 1.73 -5.31 -1.95
N VAL A 67 2.75 -5.98 -2.47
CA VAL A 67 4.03 -5.34 -2.78
C VAL A 67 3.87 -4.25 -3.84
N VAL A 68 3.08 -4.50 -4.89
CA VAL A 68 2.82 -3.50 -5.94
C VAL A 68 2.06 -2.31 -5.38
N HIS A 69 1.06 -2.55 -4.53
CA HIS A 69 0.27 -1.50 -3.86
C HIS A 69 1.16 -0.53 -3.10
N GLU A 70 2.03 -1.04 -2.22
CA GLU A 70 2.92 -0.20 -1.43
C GLU A 70 3.94 0.55 -2.30
N LEU A 71 4.44 -0.06 -3.37
CA LEU A 71 5.36 0.61 -4.30
C LEU A 71 4.67 1.66 -5.18
N LEU A 72 3.38 1.50 -5.48
CA LEU A 72 2.59 2.52 -6.16
C LEU A 72 2.35 3.74 -5.26
N HIS A 73 2.15 3.55 -3.96
CA HIS A 73 2.18 4.65 -2.99
C HIS A 73 3.51 5.41 -3.01
N LEU A 74 4.65 4.71 -3.09
CA LEU A 74 5.94 5.39 -3.30
C LEU A 74 6.00 6.15 -4.63
N LYS A 75 5.45 5.57 -5.70
CA LYS A 75 5.44 6.17 -7.03
C LYS A 75 4.61 7.46 -7.07
N LEU A 76 3.51 7.49 -6.35
CA LEU A 76 2.54 8.59 -6.32
C LEU A 76 2.80 9.59 -5.19
N TRP A 77 3.69 9.27 -4.25
CA TRP A 77 3.99 10.06 -3.07
C TRP A 77 4.10 11.58 -3.27
N GLY A 78 4.74 12.03 -4.36
CA GLY A 78 4.87 13.47 -4.63
C GLY A 78 3.51 14.17 -4.83
N MET A 79 2.54 13.47 -5.41
CA MET A 79 1.16 13.94 -5.54
C MET A 79 0.42 13.86 -4.21
N ASP A 80 0.65 12.78 -3.45
CA ASP A 80 -0.02 12.58 -2.17
C ASP A 80 0.36 13.68 -1.17
N GLN A 81 1.66 13.96 -1.04
CA GLN A 81 2.15 15.03 -0.17
C GLN A 81 1.72 16.43 -0.62
N MET A 82 1.59 16.65 -1.93
CA MET A 82 1.07 17.92 -2.42
C MET A 82 -0.37 18.13 -1.96
N ILE A 83 -1.22 17.09 -2.03
CA ILE A 83 -2.63 17.17 -1.65
C ILE A 83 -2.78 17.22 -0.13
N GLU A 84 -2.09 16.35 0.61
CA GLU A 84 -2.06 16.38 2.09
C GLU A 84 -1.57 17.73 2.61
N GLY A 85 -0.50 18.27 2.00
CA GLY A 85 0.03 19.59 2.33
C GLY A 85 -0.99 20.70 2.08
N LEU A 86 -1.73 20.65 0.96
CA LEU A 86 -2.82 21.60 0.70
C LEU A 86 -3.93 21.48 1.75
N ILE A 87 -4.35 20.27 2.11
CA ILE A 87 -5.38 20.04 3.14
C ILE A 87 -4.92 20.63 4.48
N ASN A 88 -3.68 20.36 4.89
CA ASN A 88 -3.10 20.90 6.12
C ASN A 88 -2.97 22.43 6.09
N ILE A 89 -2.65 23.04 4.94
CA ILE A 89 -2.63 24.51 4.81
C ILE A 89 -4.03 25.11 4.97
N VAL A 90 -5.06 24.46 4.41
CA VAL A 90 -6.44 24.98 4.40
C VAL A 90 -7.16 24.77 5.73
N PHE A 91 -6.97 23.61 6.37
CA PHE A 91 -7.70 23.22 7.58
C PHE A 91 -6.84 23.21 8.85
N GLY A 92 -5.52 23.42 8.72
CA GLY A 92 -4.55 23.30 9.81
C GLY A 92 -4.10 21.86 10.06
N ASP A 93 -3.23 21.69 11.05
CA ASP A 93 -2.66 20.39 11.44
C ASP A 93 -3.40 19.73 12.63
N ASN A 94 -4.54 20.29 13.05
CA ASN A 94 -5.32 19.74 14.14
C ASN A 94 -6.05 18.46 13.68
N GLU A 95 -5.60 17.30 14.17
CA GLU A 95 -6.21 16.00 13.83
C GLU A 95 -7.66 15.85 14.31
N ASP A 96 -8.08 16.61 15.33
CA ASP A 96 -9.45 16.60 15.83
C ASP A 96 -10.41 17.50 15.02
N ASP A 97 -9.92 18.21 14.00
CA ASP A 97 -10.76 19.04 13.14
C ASP A 97 -11.54 18.16 12.14
N LYS A 98 -12.86 18.12 12.30
CA LYS A 98 -13.77 17.31 11.47
C LYS A 98 -13.76 17.68 9.98
N LYS A 99 -13.45 18.93 9.62
CA LYS A 99 -13.36 19.34 8.21
C LYS A 99 -12.08 18.82 7.58
N ARG A 100 -10.98 18.85 8.36
CA ARG A 100 -9.72 18.23 7.96
C ARG A 100 -9.88 16.72 7.82
N GLU A 101 -10.49 16.07 8.81
CA GLU A 101 -10.80 14.63 8.79
C GLU A 101 -11.60 14.29 7.52
N PHE A 102 -12.71 14.99 7.28
CA PHE A 102 -13.51 14.79 6.07
C PHE A 102 -12.69 14.97 4.78
N ALA A 103 -11.86 16.02 4.68
CA ALA A 103 -11.05 16.27 3.50
C ALA A 103 -10.00 15.16 3.27
N MET A 104 -9.34 14.71 4.33
CA MET A 104 -8.41 13.58 4.27
C MET A 104 -9.13 12.28 3.87
N ASP A 105 -10.29 12.00 4.45
CA ASP A 105 -11.09 10.82 4.12
C ASP A 105 -11.53 10.81 2.65
N GLN A 106 -11.94 11.97 2.11
CA GLN A 106 -12.25 12.07 0.68
C GLN A 106 -11.02 11.84 -0.19
N PHE A 107 -9.86 12.35 0.21
CA PHE A 107 -8.62 12.14 -0.51
C PHE A 107 -8.22 10.66 -0.51
N PHE A 108 -8.11 10.02 0.65
CA PHE A 108 -7.78 8.60 0.75
C PHE A 108 -8.85 7.69 0.14
N GLY A 109 -10.12 8.09 0.20
CA GLY A 109 -11.24 7.40 -0.44
C GLY A 109 -11.13 7.36 -1.98
N VAL A 110 -10.32 8.23 -2.58
CA VAL A 110 -9.97 8.19 -4.01
C VAL A 110 -8.61 7.54 -4.23
N LEU A 111 -7.61 7.87 -3.41
CA LEU A 111 -6.24 7.39 -3.56
C LEU A 111 -6.17 5.86 -3.42
N GLU A 112 -6.68 5.29 -2.33
CA GLU A 112 -6.52 3.85 -2.05
C GLU A 112 -7.16 2.96 -3.14
N PRO A 113 -8.42 3.20 -3.58
CA PRO A 113 -8.99 2.42 -4.68
C PRO A 113 -8.23 2.61 -6.00
N THR A 114 -7.70 3.81 -6.25
CA THR A 114 -6.92 4.07 -7.48
C THR A 114 -5.60 3.29 -7.47
N VAL A 115 -4.89 3.29 -6.34
CA VAL A 115 -3.64 2.53 -6.16
C VAL A 115 -3.90 1.02 -6.29
N GLU A 116 -4.96 0.54 -5.66
CA GLU A 116 -5.42 -0.86 -5.74
C GLU A 116 -5.75 -1.26 -7.18
N ASP A 117 -6.52 -0.47 -7.91
CA ASP A 117 -6.88 -0.75 -9.31
C ASP A 117 -5.65 -0.73 -10.23
N LEU A 118 -4.71 0.19 -10.01
CA LEU A 118 -3.44 0.20 -10.72
C LEU A 118 -2.62 -1.05 -10.41
N ALA A 119 -2.55 -1.48 -9.14
CA ALA A 119 -1.83 -2.69 -8.76
C ALA A 119 -2.37 -3.90 -9.53
N LYS A 120 -3.70 -4.07 -9.57
CA LYS A 120 -4.39 -5.12 -10.34
C LYS A 120 -4.09 -5.05 -11.83
N ALA A 121 -4.10 -3.84 -12.41
CA ALA A 121 -3.76 -3.65 -13.83
C ALA A 121 -2.31 -4.05 -14.13
N PHE A 122 -1.36 -3.65 -13.29
CA PHE A 122 0.06 -4.01 -13.44
C PHE A 122 0.29 -5.51 -13.32
N LEU A 123 -0.33 -6.17 -12.34
CA LEU A 123 -0.28 -7.62 -12.16
C LEU A 123 -0.79 -8.35 -13.41
N LYS A 124 -1.97 -7.94 -13.91
CA LYS A 124 -2.61 -8.55 -15.09
C LYS A 124 -1.73 -8.43 -16.34
N VAL A 125 -1.12 -7.28 -16.57
CA VAL A 125 -0.25 -7.06 -17.74
C VAL A 125 1.09 -7.82 -17.63
N ASN A 126 1.58 -8.06 -16.40
CA ASN A 126 2.83 -8.79 -16.16
C ASN A 126 2.63 -10.31 -15.97
N GLY A 127 1.45 -10.84 -16.32
CA GLY A 127 1.18 -12.28 -16.32
C GLY A 127 1.12 -12.91 -14.93
N SER A 128 0.73 -12.14 -13.90
CA SER A 128 0.46 -12.74 -12.58
C SER A 128 -0.81 -13.60 -12.68
N GLU A 129 -0.66 -14.91 -12.42
CA GLU A 129 -1.75 -15.90 -12.47
C GLU A 129 -2.52 -16.01 -11.15
N HIS A 130 -2.25 -15.14 -10.16
CA HIS A 130 -2.90 -15.20 -8.87
C HIS A 130 -4.27 -14.53 -8.88
N ASP A 131 -5.24 -15.20 -8.24
CA ASP A 131 -6.57 -14.64 -7.98
C ASP A 131 -6.46 -13.31 -7.20
N LEU A 132 -7.40 -12.39 -7.46
CA LEU A 132 -7.50 -11.12 -6.76
C LEU A 132 -7.72 -11.34 -5.25
N SER A 133 -7.08 -10.53 -4.41
CA SER A 133 -7.29 -10.61 -2.96
C SER A 133 -8.64 -9.98 -2.56
N PHE A 134 -9.56 -10.80 -2.04
CA PHE A 134 -10.84 -10.31 -1.50
C PHE A 134 -10.76 -9.94 0.00
N GLY A 135 -9.70 -10.38 0.70
CA GLY A 135 -9.35 -9.92 2.06
C GLY A 135 -10.54 -9.84 3.03
N ILE A 136 -10.85 -8.61 3.47
CA ILE A 136 -11.94 -8.32 4.43
C ILE A 136 -13.32 -8.71 3.87
N LEU A 137 -13.53 -8.56 2.56
CA LEU A 137 -14.80 -8.89 1.93
C LEU A 137 -15.06 -10.40 1.99
N GLU A 138 -14.02 -11.24 1.92
CA GLU A 138 -14.16 -12.69 2.09
C GLU A 138 -14.74 -13.04 3.46
N LYS A 139 -14.30 -12.33 4.52
CA LYS A 139 -14.85 -12.50 5.86
C LYS A 139 -16.31 -12.07 5.93
N GLN A 140 -16.67 -10.93 5.34
CA GLN A 140 -18.05 -10.44 5.31
C GLN A 140 -18.96 -11.38 4.51
N ILE A 141 -18.48 -11.92 3.39
CA ILE A 141 -19.22 -12.91 2.60
C ILE A 141 -19.49 -14.15 3.44
N LYS A 142 -18.46 -14.71 4.11
CA LYS A 142 -18.60 -15.88 4.99
C LYS A 142 -19.60 -15.64 6.11
N GLU A 143 -19.51 -14.48 6.77
CA GLU A 143 -20.47 -14.06 7.79
C GLU A 143 -21.91 -13.97 7.26
N GLU A 144 -22.10 -13.44 6.04
CA GLU A 144 -23.42 -13.31 5.41
C GLU A 144 -24.02 -14.66 4.97
N ILE A 145 -23.20 -15.60 4.48
CA ILE A 145 -23.64 -16.92 4.00
C ILE A 145 -23.62 -18.02 5.07
N GLY A 146 -23.15 -17.70 6.29
CA GLY A 146 -23.11 -18.63 7.42
C GLY A 146 -21.99 -19.66 7.38
N GLU A 147 -20.85 -19.31 6.77
CA GLU A 147 -19.61 -20.12 6.69
C GLU A 147 -18.54 -19.71 7.73
#